data_AF-A0A524PZ23-F1
#
_entry.id   AF-A0A524PZ23-F1
#
_cell.length_a   1.000
_cell.length_b   1.000
_cell.length_c   1.000
_cell.angle_alpha   90.00
_cell.angle_beta   90.00
_cell.angle_gamma   90.00
#
_symmetry.space_group_name_H-M   'P 1'
#
loop_
_entity.id
_entity.type
_entity.pdbx_description
1 polymer ?
#
loop_
_entity_poly.entity_id
_entity_poly.type
_entity_poly.pdbx_seq_one_letter_code
_entity_poly.pdbx_strand_id
1 'polypeptide(L)'
;MKRVTVPSCALVMGCLILLQGSVFAREQQDAPRKKAGFSIGYKQYYAWWMPVWEEFELSKVKTSALLFRGEIVFANPYIIKPGSNFLYNPVFSARFSEKWSLSGSFLYGHFTSRTTRMTSLIYQTISTTSVLQFSRSSAREIHKYDADLLLNFQVHDNIKLFIGPKYQGYDFTFIRKSNLYSLCNIPYNLKDDLRFHSFGAGIG
;
A
#
# COMPACT_ATOMS: atom_id res chain seq x y z
N MET A 1 4.60 12.00 18.46
CA MET A 1 3.93 11.11 17.48
C MET A 1 2.44 11.05 17.80
N LYS A 2 1.56 11.55 16.92
CA LYS A 2 0.10 11.40 17.08
C LYS A 2 -0.33 10.05 16.49
N ARG A 3 -0.90 9.15 17.29
CA ARG A 3 -1.63 7.98 16.79
C ARG A 3 -3.01 8.46 16.32
N VAL A 4 -3.32 8.26 15.04
CA VAL A 4 -4.66 8.50 14.49
C VAL A 4 -5.30 7.14 14.26
N THR A 5 -6.32 6.81 15.04
CA THR A 5 -7.18 5.64 14.82
C THR A 5 -8.26 6.02 13.81
N VAL A 6 -8.26 5.38 12.65
CA VAL A 6 -9.26 5.58 11.59
C VAL A 6 -10.28 4.42 11.65
N PRO A 7 -11.59 4.68 11.58
CA PRO A 7 -12.60 3.63 11.63
C PRO A 7 -12.54 2.72 10.40
N SER A 8 -12.73 1.42 10.64
CA SER A 8 -12.74 0.33 9.66
C SER A 8 -13.84 0.54 8.60
N CYS A 9 -13.49 1.06 7.43
CA CYS A 9 -14.41 1.17 6.29
C CYS A 9 -14.36 -0.10 5.41
N ALA A 10 -15.54 -0.56 5.01
CA ALA A 10 -15.77 -1.70 4.16
C ALA A 10 -14.97 -1.60 2.85
N LEU A 11 -14.17 -2.63 2.60
CA LEU A 11 -13.25 -2.75 1.49
C LEU A 11 -14.05 -3.20 0.25
N VAL A 12 -14.34 -2.28 -0.68
CA VAL A 12 -14.92 -2.62 -1.98
C VAL A 12 -13.88 -3.41 -2.75
N MET A 13 -14.08 -4.72 -2.79
CA MET A 13 -13.15 -5.70 -3.35
C MET A 13 -13.26 -5.66 -4.88
N GLY A 14 -12.40 -4.87 -5.53
CA GLY A 14 -12.21 -4.92 -6.99
C GLY A 14 -11.77 -6.32 -7.41
N CYS A 15 -12.37 -6.84 -8.48
CA CYS A 15 -12.17 -8.20 -8.99
C CYS A 15 -10.68 -8.46 -9.27
N LEU A 16 -10.07 -9.27 -8.40
CA LEU A 16 -8.65 -9.61 -8.42
C LEU A 16 -8.45 -10.78 -9.38
N ILE A 17 -8.13 -10.52 -10.65
CA ILE A 17 -7.69 -11.57 -11.58
C ILE A 17 -6.26 -11.96 -11.20
N LEU A 18 -6.15 -12.93 -10.29
CA LEU A 18 -4.88 -13.55 -9.93
C LEU A 18 -4.54 -14.63 -10.96
N LEU A 19 -3.60 -14.34 -11.86
CA LEU A 19 -2.89 -15.39 -12.59
C LEU A 19 -1.92 -16.06 -11.60
N GLN A 20 -2.41 -17.02 -10.82
CA GLN A 20 -1.57 -17.82 -9.92
C GLN A 20 -0.91 -18.95 -10.72
N GLY A 21 0.33 -18.73 -11.16
CA GLY A 21 1.23 -19.82 -11.52
C GLY A 21 1.74 -20.49 -10.25
N SER A 22 0.91 -21.30 -9.60
CA SER A 22 1.35 -22.06 -8.43
C SER A 22 2.09 -23.31 -8.90
N VAL A 23 3.41 -23.26 -9.00
CA VAL A 23 4.23 -24.47 -9.08
C VAL A 23 4.25 -25.10 -7.69
N PHE A 24 3.11 -25.62 -7.24
CA PHE A 24 3.13 -26.58 -6.15
C PHE A 24 3.73 -27.84 -6.74
N ALA A 25 4.91 -28.21 -6.25
CA ALA A 25 5.40 -29.57 -6.38
C ALA A 25 4.23 -30.47 -5.96
N ARG A 26 3.69 -31.21 -6.93
CA ARG A 26 2.58 -32.15 -6.77
C ARG A 26 3.10 -33.32 -5.94
N GLU A 27 3.30 -33.07 -4.65
CA GLU A 27 3.82 -34.05 -3.72
C GLU A 27 2.69 -35.04 -3.39
N GLN A 28 2.66 -36.09 -4.23
CA GLN A 28 2.20 -37.45 -3.95
C GLN A 28 0.78 -37.59 -3.40
N GLN A 29 -0.18 -37.77 -4.32
CA GLN A 29 -1.51 -38.30 -4.01
C GLN A 29 -1.52 -39.79 -3.61
N ASP A 30 -0.40 -40.52 -3.73
CA ASP A 30 -0.41 -41.99 -3.56
C ASP A 30 0.55 -42.54 -2.48
N ALA A 31 1.14 -41.67 -1.63
CA ALA A 31 1.96 -42.16 -0.51
C ALA A 31 1.08 -42.44 0.72
N PRO A 32 1.23 -43.61 1.39
CA PRO A 32 0.42 -43.97 2.56
C PRO A 32 0.52 -42.88 3.63
N ARG A 33 -0.65 -42.35 4.05
CA ARG A 33 -0.91 -41.33 5.08
C ARG A 33 0.32 -41.01 5.95
N LYS A 34 1.24 -40.20 5.41
CA LYS A 34 2.47 -39.83 6.13
C LYS A 34 2.08 -38.96 7.32
N LYS A 35 2.44 -39.45 8.51
CA LYS A 35 2.29 -38.78 9.80
C LYS A 35 3.30 -37.63 9.83
N ALA A 36 2.80 -36.41 9.93
CA ALA A 36 3.53 -35.15 9.85
C ALA A 36 4.23 -34.86 8.51
N GLY A 37 4.23 -33.58 8.13
CA GLY A 37 4.88 -33.10 6.92
C GLY A 37 5.08 -31.60 6.97
N PHE A 38 6.07 -31.10 6.24
CA PHE A 38 6.39 -29.69 6.17
C PHE A 38 6.62 -29.29 4.71
N SER A 39 6.06 -28.15 4.33
CA SER A 39 6.17 -27.60 2.98
C SER A 39 6.47 -26.10 3.07
N ILE A 40 7.35 -25.65 2.18
CA ILE A 40 7.60 -24.23 1.94
C ILE A 40 7.29 -23.98 0.47
N GLY A 41 6.66 -22.84 0.21
CA GLY A 41 6.39 -22.38 -1.14
C GLY A 41 6.59 -20.88 -1.23
N TYR A 42 6.35 -20.36 -2.43
CA TYR A 42 6.47 -18.95 -2.73
C TYR A 42 5.39 -18.55 -3.72
N LYS A 43 4.74 -17.41 -3.46
CA LYS A 43 3.82 -16.75 -4.38
C LYS A 43 4.38 -15.38 -4.72
N GLN A 44 4.21 -14.97 -5.96
CA GLN A 44 4.53 -13.61 -6.41
C GLN A 44 3.27 -12.97 -6.97
N TYR A 45 3.05 -11.71 -6.63
CA TYR A 45 1.97 -10.91 -7.19
C TYR A 45 2.56 -9.74 -7.94
N TYR A 46 1.92 -9.35 -9.03
CA TYR A 46 2.18 -8.08 -9.68
C TYR A 46 1.04 -7.11 -9.33
N ALA A 47 1.36 -6.05 -8.60
CA ALA A 47 0.40 -5.04 -8.20
C ALA A 47 0.54 -3.84 -9.12
N TRP A 48 -0.43 -3.69 -10.02
CA TRP A 48 -0.61 -2.56 -10.93
C TRP A 48 -1.77 -1.63 -10.55
N TRP A 49 -2.44 -1.91 -9.43
CA TRP A 49 -3.60 -1.16 -8.97
C TRP A 49 -3.19 -0.05 -8.00
N MET A 50 -3.97 1.03 -8.01
CA MET A 50 -3.80 2.16 -7.11
C MET A 50 -4.45 1.85 -5.77
N PRO A 51 -3.76 2.00 -4.63
CA PRO A 51 -4.40 1.75 -3.35
C PRO A 51 -5.54 2.73 -3.09
N VAL A 52 -6.68 2.21 -2.63
CA VAL A 52 -7.93 2.98 -2.44
C VAL A 52 -7.73 4.21 -1.53
N TRP A 53 -6.80 4.18 -0.57
CA TRP A 53 -6.51 5.33 0.30
C TRP A 53 -5.88 6.54 -0.42
N GLU A 54 -5.38 6.37 -1.64
CA GLU A 54 -4.87 7.47 -2.47
C GLU A 54 -6.00 8.41 -2.92
N GLU A 55 -7.18 7.86 -3.24
CA GLU A 55 -8.36 8.66 -3.57
C GLU A 55 -8.80 9.55 -2.40
N PHE A 56 -8.64 9.09 -1.15
CA PHE A 56 -8.98 9.86 0.05
C PHE A 56 -8.03 11.03 0.31
N GLU A 57 -6.78 10.96 -0.14
CA GLU A 57 -5.86 12.11 -0.08
C GLU A 57 -6.02 13.04 -1.28
N LEU A 58 -6.26 12.50 -2.47
CA LEU A 58 -6.44 13.29 -3.70
C LEU A 58 -7.74 14.12 -3.66
N SER A 59 -8.81 13.55 -3.11
CA SER A 59 -10.11 14.24 -2.94
C SER A 59 -10.06 15.43 -1.97
N LYS A 60 -9.07 15.48 -1.07
CA LYS A 60 -8.88 16.61 -0.14
C LYS A 60 -8.19 17.82 -0.78
N VAL A 61 -7.52 17.65 -1.92
CA VAL A 61 -6.91 18.78 -2.63
C VAL A 61 -7.76 19.17 -3.82
N LYS A 62 -9.00 19.59 -3.55
CA LYS A 62 -9.78 20.37 -4.51
C LYS A 62 -8.98 21.63 -4.84
N THR A 63 -8.84 21.93 -6.14
CA THR A 63 -8.27 23.18 -6.67
C THR A 63 -8.80 24.35 -5.86
N SER A 64 -8.00 24.83 -4.91
CA SER A 64 -8.37 25.93 -4.05
C SER A 64 -7.78 27.16 -4.69
N ALA A 65 -8.61 27.96 -5.36
CA ALA A 65 -8.28 29.35 -5.60
C ALA A 65 -8.31 30.03 -4.22
N LEU A 66 -7.18 30.01 -3.51
CA LEU A 66 -7.05 30.76 -2.27
C LEU A 66 -6.72 32.20 -2.64
N LEU A 67 -7.65 33.10 -2.31
CA LEU A 67 -7.41 34.53 -2.28
C LEU A 67 -6.55 34.83 -1.05
N PHE A 68 -5.25 35.01 -1.26
CA PHE A 68 -4.36 35.52 -0.21
C PHE A 68 -3.98 36.96 -0.59
N ARG A 69 -4.41 37.96 0.19
CA ARG A 69 -4.16 39.39 -0.10
C ARG A 69 -4.56 39.88 -1.51
N GLY A 70 -5.58 39.27 -2.15
CA GLY A 70 -6.04 39.65 -3.49
C GLY A 70 -5.41 38.86 -4.64
N GLU A 71 -4.59 37.85 -4.35
CA GLU A 71 -3.92 37.01 -5.35
C GLU A 71 -4.68 35.71 -5.62
N ILE A 72 -4.76 35.26 -6.87
CA ILE A 72 -5.36 33.98 -7.25
C ILE A 72 -4.26 32.94 -7.47
N VAL A 73 -4.21 31.93 -6.59
CA VAL A 73 -3.28 30.81 -6.74
C VAL A 73 -3.97 29.64 -7.43
N PHE A 74 -3.54 29.28 -8.64
CA PHE A 74 -4.03 28.10 -9.35
C PHE A 74 -3.17 26.89 -9.01
N ALA A 75 -3.74 25.93 -8.28
CA ALA A 75 -3.09 24.68 -7.95
C ALA A 75 -3.61 23.57 -8.88
N ASN A 76 -2.80 23.14 -9.86
CA ASN A 76 -3.17 22.06 -10.79
C ASN A 76 -3.49 20.75 -10.01
N PRO A 77 -4.64 20.09 -10.26
CA PRO A 77 -5.00 18.83 -9.61
C PRO A 77 -3.96 17.73 -9.85
N TYR A 78 -3.82 16.87 -8.85
CA TYR A 78 -2.77 15.86 -8.77
C TYR A 78 -3.20 14.59 -9.52
N ILE A 79 -2.31 14.04 -10.34
CA ILE A 79 -2.39 12.64 -10.74
C ILE A 79 -1.18 11.96 -10.11
N ILE A 80 -1.36 11.46 -8.89
CA ILE A 80 -0.38 10.55 -8.29
C ILE A 80 -0.70 9.18 -8.89
N LYS A 81 0.27 8.58 -9.57
CA LYS A 81 0.20 7.18 -10.00
C LYS A 81 1.22 6.43 -9.15
N PRO A 82 0.81 5.46 -8.33
CA PRO A 82 1.77 4.58 -7.70
C PRO A 82 2.47 3.78 -8.80
N GLY A 83 3.78 3.60 -8.68
CA GLY A 83 4.49 2.68 -9.55
C GLY A 83 3.94 1.27 -9.35
N SER A 84 3.79 0.52 -10.44
CA SER A 84 3.52 -0.91 -10.35
C SER A 84 4.74 -1.63 -9.77
N ASN A 85 4.54 -2.58 -8.87
CA ASN A 85 5.65 -3.39 -8.36
C ASN A 85 5.21 -4.81 -7.99
N PHE A 86 6.19 -5.69 -7.83
CA PHE A 86 5.98 -7.04 -7.35
C PHE A 86 5.78 -7.06 -5.83
N LEU A 87 4.90 -7.96 -5.39
CA LEU A 87 4.76 -8.35 -4.00
C LEU A 87 5.28 -9.79 -3.84
N TYR A 88 6.12 -10.00 -2.85
CA TYR A 88 6.75 -11.25 -2.49
C TYR A 88 5.93 -11.93 -1.40
N ASN A 89 5.56 -13.20 -1.55
CA ASN A 89 4.76 -13.92 -0.56
C ASN A 89 5.29 -15.34 -0.31
N PRO A 90 6.36 -15.49 0.51
CA PRO A 90 6.71 -16.79 1.08
C PRO A 90 5.52 -17.38 1.83
N VAL A 91 5.29 -18.68 1.61
CA VAL A 91 4.25 -19.45 2.28
C VAL A 91 4.86 -20.69 2.90
N PHE A 92 4.34 -21.13 4.03
CA PHE A 92 4.71 -22.41 4.63
C PHE A 92 3.48 -23.15 5.13
N SER A 93 3.59 -24.47 5.22
CA SER A 93 2.59 -25.29 5.90
C SER A 93 3.25 -26.46 6.62
N ALA A 94 2.89 -26.62 7.88
CA ALA A 94 3.24 -27.75 8.72
C ALA A 94 1.98 -28.57 9.01
N ARG A 95 1.97 -29.83 8.58
CA ARG A 95 0.93 -30.80 8.91
C ARG A 95 1.38 -31.59 10.12
N PHE A 96 0.54 -31.69 11.15
CA PHE A 96 0.83 -32.45 12.36
C PHE A 96 0.16 -33.82 12.36
N SER A 97 -1.03 -33.90 11.77
CA SER A 97 -1.83 -35.13 11.65
C SER A 97 -2.61 -35.13 10.33
N GLU A 98 -3.41 -36.16 10.10
CA GLU A 98 -4.32 -36.21 8.95
C GLU A 98 -5.35 -35.07 8.97
N LYS A 99 -5.72 -34.60 10.16
CA LYS A 99 -6.76 -33.57 10.33
C LYS A 99 -6.21 -32.18 10.59
N TRP A 100 -5.06 -32.05 11.23
CA TRP A 100 -4.54 -30.76 11.67
C TRP A 100 -3.34 -30.30 10.85
N SER A 101 -3.41 -29.05 10.36
CA SER A 101 -2.27 -28.38 9.73
C SER A 101 -2.22 -26.89 10.08
N LEU A 102 -1.03 -26.37 10.34
CA LEU A 102 -0.75 -24.95 10.42
C LEU A 102 -0.23 -24.47 9.06
N SER A 103 -0.67 -23.30 8.61
CA SER A 103 -0.15 -22.65 7.41
C SER A 103 0.06 -21.18 7.66
N GLY A 104 1.10 -20.60 7.08
CA GLY A 104 1.34 -19.17 7.14
C GLY A 104 1.72 -18.60 5.79
N SER A 105 1.41 -17.32 5.58
CA SER A 105 1.82 -16.55 4.41
C SER A 105 2.22 -15.15 4.81
N PHE A 106 3.27 -14.63 4.20
CA PHE A 106 3.76 -13.28 4.48
C PHE A 106 3.99 -12.52 3.18
N LEU A 107 3.08 -11.61 2.84
CA LEU A 107 3.17 -10.71 1.70
C LEU A 107 3.97 -9.47 2.07
N TYR A 108 4.97 -9.13 1.27
CA TYR A 108 5.71 -7.88 1.35
C TYR A 108 5.81 -7.23 -0.02
N GLY A 109 5.73 -5.91 -0.07
CA GLY A 109 6.21 -5.19 -1.24
C GLY A 109 6.39 -3.70 -1.01
N HIS A 110 7.08 -3.08 -1.96
CA HIS A 110 7.51 -1.69 -1.89
C HIS A 110 6.99 -0.95 -3.12
N PHE A 111 6.38 0.20 -2.93
CA PHE A 111 5.87 1.04 -4.01
C PHE A 111 6.48 2.42 -3.90
N THR A 112 6.93 2.95 -5.04
CA THR A 112 7.38 4.34 -5.12
C THR A 112 6.43 5.12 -6.01
N SER A 113 6.05 6.31 -5.58
CA SER A 113 5.42 7.30 -6.43
C SER A 113 6.23 8.59 -6.40
N ARG A 114 6.38 9.23 -7.56
CA ARG A 114 7.02 10.53 -7.68
C ARG A 114 6.04 11.49 -8.33
N THR A 115 5.96 12.69 -7.77
CA THR A 115 5.15 13.78 -8.31
C THR A 115 6.01 15.01 -8.37
N THR A 116 6.14 15.57 -9.57
CA THR A 116 6.78 16.87 -9.78
C THR A 116 5.67 17.88 -10.04
N ARG A 117 5.66 18.96 -9.28
CA ARG A 117 4.66 20.02 -9.36
C ARG A 117 5.35 21.31 -9.75
N MET A 118 4.79 22.00 -10.75
CA MET A 118 5.09 23.41 -10.97
C MET A 118 3.86 24.20 -10.51
N THR A 119 4.05 25.08 -9.54
CA THR A 119 3.06 26.05 -9.10
C THR A 119 3.50 27.41 -9.58
N SER A 120 2.73 28.06 -10.44
CA SER A 120 2.91 29.47 -10.73
C SER A 120 2.04 30.30 -9.78
N LEU A 121 2.64 31.33 -9.20
CA LEU A 121 1.94 32.33 -8.43
C LEU A 121 2.05 33.64 -9.20
N ILE A 122 0.89 34.15 -9.63
CA ILE A 122 0.79 35.34 -10.47
C ILE A 122 0.48 36.52 -9.56
N TYR A 123 1.42 37.47 -9.49
CA TYR A 123 1.24 38.75 -8.85
C TYR A 123 0.81 39.77 -9.89
N GLN A 124 -0.37 40.36 -9.73
CA GLN A 124 -0.84 41.44 -10.57
C GLN A 124 -0.91 42.72 -9.74
N THR A 125 -0.07 43.70 -10.06
CA THR A 125 -0.18 45.07 -9.53
C THR A 125 -0.90 45.95 -10.56
N ILE A 126 -1.28 47.17 -10.18
CA ILE A 126 -2.00 48.13 -11.04
C ILE A 126 -1.21 48.44 -12.35
N SER A 127 0.10 48.19 -12.38
CA SER A 127 0.99 48.52 -13.51
C SER A 127 1.80 47.35 -14.08
N THR A 128 1.92 46.21 -13.40
CA THR A 128 2.76 45.08 -13.86
C THR A 128 2.18 43.73 -13.47
N THR A 129 2.39 42.71 -14.31
CA THR A 129 2.11 41.31 -13.97
C THR A 129 3.44 40.56 -13.84
N SER A 130 3.71 40.01 -12.66
CA SER A 130 4.89 39.20 -12.38
C SER A 130 4.46 37.76 -12.08
N VAL A 131 5.13 36.78 -12.70
CA VAL A 131 4.85 35.36 -12.47
C VAL A 131 6.01 34.73 -11.72
N LEU A 132 5.79 34.32 -10.47
CA LEU A 132 6.73 33.50 -9.72
C LEU A 132 6.42 32.02 -9.96
N GLN A 133 7.38 31.27 -10.50
CA GLN A 133 7.24 29.83 -10.68
C GLN A 133 7.98 29.08 -9.58
N PHE A 134 7.31 28.11 -8.98
CA PHE A 134 7.83 27.27 -7.92
C PHE A 134 7.76 25.81 -8.36
N SER A 135 8.88 25.10 -8.29
CA SER A 135 8.89 23.66 -8.52
C SER A 135 8.98 22.91 -7.19
N ARG A 136 8.04 22.00 -6.98
CA ARG A 136 7.95 21.13 -5.81
C ARG A 136 7.96 19.68 -6.26
N SER A 137 8.96 18.93 -5.84
CA SER A 137 9.03 17.49 -6.07
C SER A 137 8.66 16.77 -4.77
N SER A 138 7.70 15.87 -4.84
CA SER A 138 7.41 14.93 -3.74
C SER A 138 7.61 13.50 -4.21
N ALA A 139 8.27 12.71 -3.39
CA ALA A 139 8.32 11.27 -3.52
C ALA A 139 7.57 10.63 -2.35
N ARG A 140 6.92 9.50 -2.62
CA ARG A 140 6.24 8.65 -1.65
C ARG A 140 6.80 7.26 -1.77
N GLU A 141 7.22 6.72 -0.65
CA GLU A 141 7.63 5.32 -0.51
C GLU A 141 6.58 4.64 0.37
N ILE A 142 6.09 3.49 -0.08
CA ILE A 142 5.04 2.74 0.59
C ILE A 142 5.52 1.31 0.74
N HIS A 143 5.66 0.84 1.98
CA HIS A 143 5.91 -0.56 2.27
C HIS A 143 4.61 -1.20 2.73
N LYS A 144 4.21 -2.29 2.06
CA LYS A 144 3.04 -3.09 2.42
C LYS A 144 3.49 -4.40 3.04
N TYR A 145 2.83 -4.77 4.13
CA TYR A 145 2.99 -6.05 4.82
C TYR A 145 1.61 -6.69 5.00
N ASP A 146 1.49 -7.99 4.78
CA ASP A 146 0.29 -8.77 5.11
C ASP A 146 0.75 -10.15 5.59
N ALA A 147 0.40 -10.53 6.81
CA ALA A 147 0.80 -11.79 7.42
C ALA A 147 -0.46 -12.55 7.85
N ASP A 148 -0.62 -13.76 7.34
CA ASP A 148 -1.70 -14.66 7.73
C ASP A 148 -1.11 -15.88 8.40
N LEU A 149 -1.69 -16.29 9.53
CA LEU A 149 -1.41 -17.57 10.16
C LEU A 149 -2.75 -18.30 10.33
N LEU A 150 -2.86 -19.51 9.80
CA LEU A 150 -4.09 -20.28 9.77
C LEU A 150 -3.86 -21.66 10.39
N LEU A 151 -4.58 -21.96 11.46
CA LEU A 151 -4.77 -23.31 11.95
C LEU A 151 -5.93 -23.93 11.20
N ASN A 152 -5.70 -25.07 10.59
CA ASN A 152 -6.70 -25.75 9.79
C ASN A 152 -7.06 -27.11 10.40
N PHE A 153 -8.35 -27.45 10.31
CA PHE A 153 -8.93 -28.71 10.73
C PHE A 153 -9.75 -29.35 9.61
N GLN A 154 -9.34 -30.53 9.15
CA GLN A 154 -10.06 -31.32 8.15
C GLN A 154 -11.18 -32.12 8.84
N VAL A 155 -12.43 -31.71 8.66
CA VAL A 155 -13.61 -32.40 9.21
C VAL A 155 -13.95 -33.62 8.36
N HIS A 156 -13.90 -33.46 7.05
CA HIS A 156 -14.15 -34.47 6.02
C HIS A 156 -13.14 -34.27 4.88
N ASP A 157 -12.95 -35.26 4.00
CA ASP A 157 -12.03 -35.15 2.85
C ASP A 157 -12.29 -33.92 1.94
N ASN A 158 -13.52 -33.38 1.97
CA ASN A 158 -13.96 -32.24 1.17
C ASN A 158 -14.26 -30.98 2.00
N ILE A 159 -14.20 -31.07 3.34
CA ILE A 159 -14.58 -29.98 4.25
C ILE A 159 -13.44 -29.71 5.21
N LYS A 160 -12.94 -28.48 5.16
CA LYS A 160 -11.83 -27.99 5.96
C LYS A 160 -12.24 -26.68 6.61
N LEU A 161 -12.16 -26.64 7.94
CA LEU A 161 -12.34 -25.44 8.74
C LEU A 161 -10.98 -24.79 8.99
N PHE A 162 -10.93 -23.47 9.09
CA PHE A 162 -9.73 -22.74 9.44
C PHE A 162 -10.02 -21.58 10.38
N ILE A 163 -9.06 -21.28 11.24
CA ILE A 163 -9.09 -20.14 12.14
C ILE A 163 -7.69 -19.55 12.24
N GLY A 164 -7.58 -18.24 12.35
CA GLY A 164 -6.32 -17.65 12.78
C GLY A 164 -6.22 -16.14 12.64
N PRO A 165 -5.12 -15.58 13.15
CA PRO A 165 -4.87 -14.15 13.08
C PRO A 165 -4.40 -13.72 11.69
N LYS A 166 -4.78 -12.51 11.34
CA LYS A 166 -4.32 -11.76 10.17
C LYS A 166 -3.74 -10.44 10.65
N TYR A 167 -2.59 -10.07 10.13
CA TYR A 167 -1.94 -8.79 10.36
C TYR A 167 -1.72 -8.10 9.03
N GLN A 168 -2.11 -6.83 8.92
CA GLN A 168 -1.88 -6.03 7.73
C GLN A 168 -1.26 -4.69 8.14
N GLY A 169 -0.19 -4.29 7.44
CA GLY A 169 0.58 -3.10 7.75
C GLY A 169 0.94 -2.29 6.52
N TYR A 170 1.02 -0.97 6.69
CA TYR A 170 1.50 -0.03 5.69
C TYR A 170 2.41 1.00 6.36
N ASP A 171 3.64 1.12 5.86
CA ASP A 171 4.53 2.22 6.20
C ASP A 171 4.62 3.18 5.02
N PHE A 172 4.28 4.43 5.26
CA PHE A 172 4.35 5.52 4.31
C PHE A 172 5.50 6.43 4.71
N THR A 173 6.42 6.65 3.79
CA THR A 173 7.44 7.68 3.90
C THR A 173 7.20 8.72 2.82
N PHE A 174 6.93 9.95 3.26
CA PHE A 174 6.72 11.09 2.40
C PHE A 174 7.97 11.95 2.39
N ILE A 175 8.59 12.09 1.22
CA ILE A 175 9.79 12.92 1.01
C ILE A 175 9.37 14.11 0.16
N ARG A 176 9.48 15.31 0.70
CA ARG A 176 9.13 16.55 0.00
C ARG A 176 10.36 17.42 -0.14
N LYS A 177 10.72 17.67 -1.39
CA LYS A 177 11.74 18.62 -1.80
C LYS A 177 11.07 19.81 -2.47
N SER A 178 11.42 21.02 -2.06
CA SER A 178 10.96 22.22 -2.73
C SER A 178 12.12 23.17 -2.91
N ASN A 179 12.22 23.70 -4.14
CA ASN A 179 13.12 24.78 -4.45
C ASN A 179 12.26 26.04 -4.60
N LEU A 180 12.35 26.93 -3.60
CA LEU A 180 11.79 28.27 -3.67
C LEU A 180 12.77 29.13 -4.48
N TYR A 181 12.59 29.17 -5.80
CA TYR A 181 13.56 29.75 -6.73
C TYR A 181 13.71 31.29 -6.67
N SER A 182 12.95 32.04 -5.85
CA SER A 182 12.85 33.49 -6.06
C SER A 182 13.19 34.43 -4.90
N LEU A 183 13.45 33.97 -3.67
CA LEU A 183 13.76 34.91 -2.56
C LEU A 183 14.91 34.44 -1.66
N CYS A 184 14.93 33.17 -1.28
CA CYS A 184 15.99 32.59 -0.47
C CYS A 184 16.17 31.15 -0.95
N ASN A 185 17.27 30.84 -1.64
CA ASN A 185 17.60 29.47 -2.08
C ASN A 185 17.88 28.54 -0.88
N ILE A 186 16.86 28.26 -0.08
CA ILE A 186 16.94 27.40 1.09
C ILE A 186 16.26 26.08 0.73
N PRO A 187 17.01 25.06 0.27
CA PRO A 187 16.46 23.74 0.08
C PRO A 187 16.02 23.22 1.44
N TYR A 188 14.75 22.86 1.58
CA TYR A 188 14.29 22.09 2.73
C TYR A 188 13.79 20.72 2.28
N ASN A 189 14.12 19.72 3.09
CA ASN A 189 13.72 18.34 2.90
C ASN A 189 12.83 17.94 4.07
N LEU A 190 11.53 17.86 3.84
CA LEU A 190 10.58 17.38 4.84
C LEU A 190 10.37 15.89 4.63
N LYS A 191 10.69 15.10 5.66
CA LYS A 191 10.41 13.66 5.71
C LYS A 191 9.35 13.40 6.77
N ASP A 192 8.18 12.94 6.34
CA ASP A 192 7.11 12.53 7.24
C ASP A 192 6.92 11.01 7.12
N ASP A 193 6.94 10.31 8.25
CA ASP A 193 6.69 8.87 8.32
C ASP A 193 5.32 8.61 8.97
N LEU A 194 4.46 7.87 8.28
CA LEU A 194 3.11 7.53 8.73
C LEU A 194 2.93 6.01 8.64
N ARG A 195 2.42 5.39 9.70
CA ARG A 195 2.27 3.94 9.78
C ARG A 195 0.85 3.56 10.11
N PHE A 196 0.32 2.55 9.42
CA PHE A 196 -0.99 1.97 9.67
C PHE A 196 -0.84 0.48 9.86
N HIS A 197 -1.41 -0.02 10.95
CA HIS A 197 -1.37 -1.44 11.29
C HIS A 197 -2.79 -1.86 11.67
N SER A 198 -3.19 -3.02 11.19
CA SER A 198 -4.48 -3.63 11.48
C SER A 198 -4.26 -5.09 11.86
N PHE A 199 -5.05 -5.55 12.82
CA PHE A 199 -5.06 -6.93 13.28
C PHE A 199 -6.49 -7.44 13.20
N GLY A 200 -6.66 -8.64 12.69
CA GLY A 200 -7.95 -9.31 12.60
C GLY A 200 -7.83 -10.78 12.97
N ALA A 201 -8.96 -11.40 13.29
CA ALA A 201 -9.09 -12.84 13.37
C ALA A 201 -10.11 -13.27 12.31
N GLY A 202 -9.83 -14.37 11.63
CA GLY A 202 -10.74 -14.98 10.65
C GLY A 202 -11.12 -16.39 11.07
N ILE A 203 -12.35 -16.78 10.73
CA ILE A 203 -12.84 -18.17 10.78
C ILE A 203 -13.53 -18.45 9.44
N GLY A 204 -13.37 -19.67 8.92
CA GLY A 204 -14.04 -20.13 7.70
C GLY A 204 -13.95 -21.63 7.50
#